data_AF-A0A7W1GID8-F1
#
_entry.id   AF-A0A7W1GID8-F1
#
_cell.length_a   1.000
_cell.length_b   1.000
_cell.length_c   1.000
_cell.angle_alpha   90.00
_cell.angle_beta   90.00
_cell.angle_gamma   90.00
#
_symmetry.space_group_name_H-M   'P 1'
#
loop_
_entity.id
_entity.type
_entity.pdbx_description
1 polymer ?
#
loop_
_entity_poly.entity_id
_entity_poly.type
_entity_poly.pdbx_seq_one_letter_code
_entity_poly.pdbx_strand_id
1 'polypeptide(L)'
;MENFRNLISDSPLVEETIEMLRLNGGRSPVNAIADIVLQLPDLDPMTAAPIISELIRDDWRMRIIDDYEVELVCQDAECKLLDETDFVVVDVETTGPKVPLGRITEIGAYRISRGRIVAEFQTLVNPQTSIPPFIVQLTGITEAMVRQAPLFREVAADWLRFADTAVLVAHNAPFDVRFINCELARVFPGRRMSNPQLCTVALSRRIVPELVNHRLHTLADHFSILIHDRHRAAGDARATAEVFIRMLRLLRQHGVRRLSDARRFTLKNPQREASLARS
;
A
#
# COMPACT_ATOMS: atom_id res chain seq x y z
N MET A 1 -5.22 -12.67 19.02
CA MET A 1 -5.06 -11.49 18.13
C MET A 1 -5.67 -11.86 16.80
N GLU A 2 -6.54 -11.03 16.22
CA GLU A 2 -6.99 -11.25 14.84
C GLU A 2 -5.75 -11.26 13.91
N ASN A 3 -5.66 -12.28 13.07
CA ASN A 3 -4.53 -12.42 12.14
C ASN A 3 -4.90 -11.75 10.80
N PHE A 4 -4.43 -10.52 10.60
CA PHE A 4 -4.64 -9.78 9.36
C PHE A 4 -3.57 -10.18 8.33
N ARG A 5 -3.98 -10.76 7.19
CA ARG A 5 -3.07 -11.21 6.12
C ARG A 5 -2.25 -10.09 5.50
N ASN A 6 -2.64 -8.85 5.73
CA ASN A 6 -1.95 -7.69 5.20
C ASN A 6 -1.15 -6.92 6.25
N LEU A 7 -1.04 -7.43 7.48
CA LEU A 7 -0.21 -6.86 8.54
C LEU A 7 0.90 -7.85 8.88
N ILE A 8 2.15 -7.44 8.65
CA ILE A 8 3.34 -8.30 8.81
C ILE A 8 4.36 -7.63 9.71
N SER A 9 5.37 -8.40 10.13
CA SER A 9 6.50 -7.89 10.89
C SER A 9 7.26 -6.82 10.10
N ASP A 10 7.67 -5.73 10.78
CA ASP A 10 8.59 -4.74 10.23
C ASP A 10 10.06 -5.03 10.60
N SER A 11 10.33 -6.15 11.27
CA SER A 11 11.66 -6.56 11.70
C SER A 11 12.62 -6.74 10.51
N PRO A 12 13.80 -6.10 10.54
CA PRO A 12 14.84 -6.33 9.53
C PRO A 12 15.25 -7.80 9.41
N LEU A 13 15.35 -8.50 10.55
CA LEU A 13 15.72 -9.93 10.59
C LEU A 13 14.70 -10.81 9.86
N VAL A 14 13.41 -10.45 9.90
CA VAL A 14 12.37 -11.15 9.15
C VAL A 14 12.56 -10.94 7.64
N GLU A 15 12.88 -9.71 7.21
CA GLU A 15 13.14 -9.43 5.79
C GLU A 15 14.43 -10.09 5.29
N GLU A 16 15.50 -10.10 6.10
CA GLU A 16 16.74 -10.81 5.81
C GLU A 16 16.50 -12.33 5.67
N THR A 17 15.68 -12.91 6.54
CA THR A 17 15.26 -14.32 6.44
C THR A 17 14.54 -14.59 5.12
N ILE A 18 13.62 -13.71 4.72
CA ILE A 18 12.91 -13.85 3.44
C ILE A 18 13.86 -13.74 2.24
N GLU A 19 14.81 -12.81 2.28
CA GLU A 19 15.82 -12.66 1.23
C GLU A 19 16.69 -13.91 1.11
N MET A 20 17.17 -14.43 2.24
CA MET A 20 17.90 -15.69 2.29
C MET A 20 17.08 -16.85 1.71
N LEU A 21 15.82 -16.99 2.10
CA LEU A 21 14.93 -18.02 1.58
C LEU A 21 14.78 -17.90 0.05
N ARG A 22 14.61 -16.68 -0.49
CA ARG A 22 14.52 -16.46 -1.94
C ARG A 22 15.79 -16.90 -2.67
N LEU A 23 16.96 -16.60 -2.11
CA LEU A 23 18.25 -17.01 -2.69
C LEU A 23 18.43 -18.53 -2.67
N ASN A 24 17.86 -19.21 -1.67
CA ASN A 24 17.93 -20.66 -1.48
C ASN A 24 16.76 -21.43 -2.13
N GLY A 25 16.06 -20.84 -3.11
CA GLY A 25 14.98 -21.53 -3.82
C GLY A 25 13.67 -21.67 -3.03
N GLY A 26 13.50 -20.86 -1.99
CA GLY A 26 12.29 -20.75 -1.18
C GLY A 26 12.30 -21.52 0.13
N ARG A 27 13.38 -22.25 0.45
CA ARG A 27 13.49 -23.05 1.68
C ARG A 27 14.87 -22.94 2.29
N SER A 28 14.95 -23.03 3.62
CA SER A 28 16.23 -23.11 4.33
C SER A 28 16.08 -23.78 5.70
N PRO A 29 17.07 -24.56 6.16
CA PRO A 29 17.11 -25.09 7.52
C PRO A 29 17.13 -24.00 8.60
N VAL A 30 16.49 -24.25 9.75
CA VAL A 30 16.41 -23.31 10.87
C VAL A 30 17.79 -22.94 11.45
N ASN A 31 18.72 -23.89 11.49
CA ASN A 31 20.08 -23.65 11.96
C ASN A 31 20.89 -22.77 10.98
N ALA A 32 20.67 -22.92 9.67
CA ALA A 32 21.30 -22.06 8.67
C ALA A 32 20.78 -20.62 8.78
N ILE A 33 19.48 -20.44 9.04
CA ILE A 33 18.90 -19.11 9.28
C ILE A 33 19.45 -18.50 10.57
N ALA A 34 19.56 -19.29 11.65
CA ALA A 34 20.12 -18.81 12.91
C ALA A 34 21.58 -18.36 12.78
N ASP A 35 22.39 -19.10 12.03
CA ASP A 35 23.77 -18.75 11.72
C ASP A 35 23.86 -17.44 10.92
N ILE A 36 23.17 -17.36 9.77
CA ILE A 36 23.32 -16.25 8.82
C ILE A 36 22.58 -14.99 9.28
N VAL A 37 21.34 -15.11 9.73
CA VAL A 37 20.47 -13.95 10.04
C VAL A 37 20.66 -13.50 11.48
N LEU A 38 20.70 -14.44 12.43
CA LEU A 38 20.82 -14.11 13.86
C LEU A 38 22.26 -14.04 14.33
N GLN A 39 23.24 -14.43 13.50
CA GLN A 39 24.66 -14.48 13.86
C GLN A 39 24.90 -15.38 15.08
N LEU A 40 24.17 -16.51 15.13
CA LEU A 40 24.27 -17.54 16.16
C LEU A 40 24.80 -18.84 15.55
N PRO A 41 26.13 -18.96 15.34
CA PRO A 41 26.73 -20.13 14.71
C PRO A 41 26.61 -21.38 15.59
N ASP A 42 26.75 -22.55 14.97
CA ASP A 42 26.81 -23.87 15.62
C ASP A 42 25.58 -24.27 16.45
N LEU A 43 24.44 -23.60 16.28
CA LEU A 43 23.19 -24.04 16.89
C LEU A 43 22.69 -25.33 16.23
N ASP A 44 22.44 -26.35 17.03
CA ASP A 44 21.75 -27.55 16.57
C ASP A 44 20.29 -27.22 16.20
N PRO A 45 19.66 -27.99 15.30
CA PRO A 45 18.29 -27.71 14.84
C PRO A 45 17.25 -27.66 15.98
N MET A 46 17.41 -28.43 17.05
CA MET A 46 16.44 -28.43 18.16
C MET A 46 16.51 -27.13 18.97
N THR A 47 17.70 -26.56 19.11
CA THR A 47 17.90 -25.26 19.77
C THR A 47 17.53 -24.09 18.86
N ALA A 48 17.82 -24.18 17.56
CA ALA A 48 17.49 -23.13 16.59
C ALA A 48 15.99 -23.02 16.32
N ALA A 49 15.26 -24.14 16.23
CA ALA A 49 13.84 -24.19 15.89
C ALA A 49 12.95 -23.23 16.72
N PRO A 50 12.98 -23.19 18.07
CA PRO A 50 12.14 -22.28 18.84
C PRO A 50 12.49 -20.81 18.63
N ILE A 51 13.77 -20.48 18.41
CA ILE A 51 14.22 -19.10 18.16
C ILE A 51 13.68 -18.62 16.81
N ILE A 52 13.83 -19.43 15.77
CA ILE A 52 13.32 -19.12 14.43
C ILE A 52 11.78 -19.09 14.42
N SER A 53 11.14 -19.98 15.18
CA SER A 53 9.68 -19.98 15.35
C SER A 53 9.17 -18.67 15.98
N GLU A 54 9.87 -18.13 16.97
CA GLU A 54 9.56 -16.81 17.53
C GLU A 54 9.78 -15.70 16.50
N LEU A 55 10.92 -15.73 15.79
CA LEU A 55 11.26 -14.72 14.78
C LEU A 55 10.18 -14.56 13.70
N ILE A 56 9.64 -15.68 13.20
CA ILE A 56 8.70 -15.67 12.08
C ILE A 56 7.22 -15.76 12.50
N ARG A 57 6.92 -15.92 13.80
CA ARG A 57 5.58 -16.21 14.33
C ARG A 57 4.47 -15.34 13.73
N ASP A 58 4.77 -14.05 13.60
CA ASP A 58 3.81 -13.02 13.21
C ASP A 58 3.87 -12.66 11.73
N ASP A 59 4.56 -13.47 10.92
CA ASP A 59 4.69 -13.27 9.48
C ASP A 59 4.23 -14.49 8.69
N TRP A 60 3.00 -14.43 8.18
CA TRP A 60 2.39 -15.52 7.42
C TRP A 60 3.15 -15.88 6.13
N ARG A 61 4.06 -15.00 5.65
CA ARG A 61 4.84 -15.26 4.43
C ARG A 61 5.81 -16.42 4.61
N MET A 62 6.02 -16.88 5.83
CA MET A 62 6.88 -18.02 6.12
C MET A 62 6.12 -19.06 6.95
N ARG A 63 6.51 -20.32 6.80
CA ARG A 63 6.04 -21.41 7.65
C ARG A 63 7.17 -22.36 8.00
N ILE A 64 7.13 -22.93 9.21
CA ILE A 64 8.00 -24.04 9.58
C ILE A 64 7.43 -25.33 9.00
N ILE A 65 8.31 -26.16 8.44
CA ILE A 65 8.03 -27.50 7.93
C ILE A 65 8.93 -28.47 8.69
N ASP A 66 8.34 -29.58 9.13
CA ASP A 66 9.02 -30.68 9.82
C ASP A 66 9.90 -30.23 10.99
N ASP A 67 9.52 -29.13 11.66
CA ASP A 67 10.21 -28.48 12.79
C ASP A 67 11.63 -27.93 12.51
N TYR A 68 12.22 -28.20 11.34
CA TYR A 68 13.63 -27.90 11.06
C TYR A 68 13.88 -27.11 9.78
N GLU A 69 12.86 -26.87 8.95
CA GLU A 69 12.98 -26.01 7.77
C GLU A 69 11.97 -24.87 7.81
N VAL A 70 12.37 -23.72 7.25
CA VAL A 70 11.46 -22.63 6.95
C VAL A 70 11.23 -22.59 5.45
N GLU A 71 9.96 -22.50 5.06
CA GLU A 71 9.55 -22.29 3.67
C GLU A 71 8.89 -20.93 3.49
N LEU A 72 9.25 -20.26 2.39
CA LEU A 72 8.57 -19.06 1.92
C LEU A 72 7.24 -19.42 1.25
N VAL A 73 6.15 -18.90 1.80
CA VAL A 73 4.80 -18.98 1.23
C VAL A 73 4.66 -17.90 0.16
N CYS A 74 4.66 -18.30 -1.11
CA CYS A 74 4.54 -17.35 -2.22
C CYS A 74 3.09 -16.84 -2.38
N GLN A 75 2.89 -15.52 -2.27
CA GLN A 75 1.73 -14.83 -2.83
C GLN A 75 2.17 -13.97 -4.00
N ASP A 76 1.86 -14.44 -5.21
CA ASP A 76 2.30 -13.77 -6.42
C ASP A 76 1.23 -12.78 -6.91
N ALA A 77 0.98 -11.74 -6.10
CA ALA A 77 0.07 -10.65 -6.50
C ALA A 77 0.51 -10.00 -7.83
N GLU A 78 1.80 -10.05 -8.14
CA GLU A 78 2.41 -9.58 -9.39
C GLU A 78 1.95 -10.35 -10.63
N CYS A 79 1.58 -11.62 -10.47
CA CYS A 79 1.13 -12.50 -11.56
C CYS A 79 -0.39 -12.46 -11.78
N LYS A 80 -1.15 -11.85 -10.86
CA LYS A 80 -2.61 -11.73 -10.98
C LYS A 80 -3.00 -10.86 -12.17
N LEU A 81 -4.09 -11.25 -12.81
CA LEU A 81 -4.72 -10.43 -13.84
C LEU A 81 -5.32 -9.18 -13.20
N LEU A 82 -5.21 -8.03 -13.87
CA LEU A 82 -5.80 -6.77 -13.40
C LEU A 82 -7.32 -6.89 -13.20
N ASP A 83 -8.00 -7.70 -14.00
CA ASP A 83 -9.46 -7.93 -13.92
C ASP A 83 -9.89 -8.77 -12.71
N GLU A 84 -8.96 -9.56 -12.17
CA GLU A 84 -9.16 -10.44 -11.00
C GLU A 84 -8.55 -9.84 -9.72
N THR A 85 -7.87 -8.71 -9.85
CA THR A 85 -7.24 -8.00 -8.74
C THR A 85 -8.23 -7.04 -8.12
N ASP A 86 -8.42 -7.16 -6.80
CA ASP A 86 -9.08 -6.13 -6.02
C ASP A 86 -8.10 -5.00 -5.71
N PHE A 87 -8.59 -3.77 -5.83
CA PHE A 87 -7.85 -2.57 -5.50
C PHE A 87 -8.57 -1.83 -4.38
N VAL A 88 -7.83 -1.21 -3.48
CA VAL A 88 -8.37 -0.25 -2.52
C VAL A 88 -7.70 1.08 -2.78
N VAL A 89 -8.47 2.01 -3.31
CA VAL A 89 -8.03 3.38 -3.52
C VAL A 89 -8.20 4.12 -2.21
N VAL A 90 -7.17 4.80 -1.73
CA VAL A 90 -7.18 5.51 -0.46
C VAL A 90 -6.61 6.91 -0.62
N ASP A 91 -7.16 7.83 0.17
CA ASP A 91 -6.65 9.16 0.42
C ASP A 91 -6.78 9.44 1.93
N VAL A 92 -5.83 10.21 2.48
CA VAL A 92 -5.86 10.61 3.90
C VAL A 92 -5.64 12.11 4.05
N GLU A 93 -6.43 12.71 4.94
CA GLU A 93 -6.16 14.06 5.43
C GLU A 93 -5.40 13.99 6.74
N THR A 94 -4.52 14.96 6.97
CA THR A 94 -3.56 14.91 8.07
C THR A 94 -3.39 16.26 8.76
N THR A 95 -2.88 16.28 9.99
CA THR A 95 -2.51 17.51 10.70
C THR A 95 -1.25 18.20 10.11
N GLY A 96 -0.72 17.68 9.01
CA GLY A 96 0.35 18.30 8.22
C GLY A 96 1.44 17.30 7.77
N PRO A 97 2.23 17.64 6.74
CA PRO A 97 3.18 16.73 6.11
C PRO A 97 4.59 16.71 6.76
N LYS A 98 4.83 17.54 7.79
CA LYS A 98 6.18 17.82 8.35
C LYS A 98 6.62 16.76 9.35
N VAL A 99 7.90 16.83 9.76
CA VAL A 99 8.52 15.97 10.80
C VAL A 99 8.45 16.69 12.16
N PRO A 100 8.09 16.01 13.27
CA PRO A 100 7.56 14.64 13.32
C PRO A 100 6.26 14.53 12.52
N LEU A 101 6.07 13.38 11.87
CA LEU A 101 4.92 13.16 10.98
C LEU A 101 3.61 13.54 11.68
N GLY A 102 2.74 14.28 10.99
CA GLY A 102 1.41 14.60 11.47
C GLY A 102 0.57 13.36 11.76
N ARG A 103 -0.64 13.59 12.25
CA ARG A 103 -1.62 12.55 12.58
C ARG A 103 -2.73 12.53 11.54
N ILE A 104 -3.33 11.38 11.28
CA ILE A 104 -4.47 11.26 10.37
C ILE A 104 -5.71 11.94 11.00
N THR A 105 -6.44 12.72 10.21
CA THR A 105 -7.71 13.36 10.59
C THR A 105 -8.91 12.83 9.80
N GLU A 106 -8.69 12.26 8.62
CA GLU A 106 -9.73 11.60 7.82
C GLU A 106 -9.11 10.50 6.96
N ILE A 107 -9.84 9.41 6.76
CA ILE A 107 -9.54 8.36 5.79
C ILE A 107 -10.73 8.25 4.85
N GLY A 108 -10.47 8.32 3.55
CA GLY A 108 -11.44 8.01 2.50
C GLY A 108 -10.88 6.91 1.63
N ALA A 109 -11.66 5.85 1.41
CA ALA A 109 -11.23 4.74 0.58
C ALA A 109 -12.37 4.07 -0.16
N TYR A 110 -12.05 3.56 -1.35
CA TYR A 110 -12.98 2.88 -2.25
C TYR A 110 -12.39 1.57 -2.73
N ARG A 111 -13.11 0.48 -2.51
CA ARG A 111 -12.75 -0.83 -3.05
C ARG A 111 -13.24 -0.94 -4.47
N ILE A 112 -12.34 -1.30 -5.38
CA ILE A 112 -12.63 -1.63 -6.77
C ILE A 112 -12.46 -3.13 -6.95
N SER A 113 -13.51 -3.78 -7.45
CA SER A 113 -13.46 -5.18 -7.89
C SER A 113 -13.99 -5.28 -9.31
N ARG A 114 -13.30 -6.03 -10.17
CA ARG A 114 -13.65 -6.21 -11.59
C ARG A 114 -13.92 -4.87 -12.31
N GLY A 115 -13.10 -3.86 -12.02
CA GLY A 115 -13.17 -2.54 -12.64
C GLY A 115 -14.37 -1.68 -12.23
N ARG A 116 -15.02 -1.99 -11.10
CA ARG A 116 -16.14 -1.23 -10.53
C ARG A 116 -15.91 -0.95 -9.06
N ILE A 117 -16.35 0.21 -8.58
CA ILE A 117 -16.40 0.50 -7.14
C ILE A 117 -17.48 -0.39 -6.52
N VAL A 118 -17.14 -1.13 -5.47
CA VAL A 118 -18.04 -2.10 -4.82
C VAL A 118 -18.23 -1.86 -3.32
N ALA A 119 -17.36 -1.08 -2.69
CA ALA A 119 -17.49 -0.68 -1.29
C ALA A 119 -16.73 0.63 -1.03
N GLU A 120 -17.10 1.31 0.04
CA GLU A 120 -16.42 2.51 0.53
C GLU A 120 -16.13 2.39 2.03
N PHE A 121 -15.08 3.07 2.46
CA PHE A 121 -14.69 3.24 3.85
C PHE A 121 -14.37 4.71 4.06
N GLN A 122 -15.15 5.38 4.90
CA GLN A 122 -14.94 6.78 5.23
C GLN A 122 -15.04 6.98 6.73
N THR A 123 -14.05 7.63 7.31
CA THR A 123 -14.09 8.02 8.73
C THR A 123 -13.27 9.26 8.98
N LEU A 124 -13.81 10.18 9.80
CA LEU A 124 -12.96 11.11 10.52
C LEU A 124 -12.17 10.33 11.58
N VAL A 125 -11.01 10.86 11.95
CA VAL A 125 -10.16 10.29 12.99
C VAL A 125 -9.79 11.40 13.95
N ASN A 126 -9.89 11.12 15.25
CA ASN A 126 -9.38 12.01 16.28
C ASN A 126 -7.85 11.90 16.33
N PRO A 127 -7.10 12.95 15.91
CA PRO A 127 -5.65 12.90 15.81
C PRO A 127 -4.96 13.01 17.18
N GLN A 128 -5.70 13.30 18.26
CA GLN A 128 -5.18 13.58 19.61
C GLN A 128 -4.07 14.65 19.63
N THR A 129 -4.11 15.58 18.69
CA THR A 129 -3.19 16.71 18.59
C THR A 129 -3.88 17.85 17.84
N SER A 130 -3.36 19.08 17.99
CA SER A 130 -3.95 20.24 17.32
C SER A 130 -3.78 20.18 15.80
N ILE A 131 -4.81 20.64 15.09
CA ILE A 131 -4.83 20.86 13.64
C ILE A 131 -4.42 22.31 13.38
N PRO A 132 -3.31 22.56 12.66
CA PRO A 132 -2.90 23.92 12.32
C PRO A 132 -3.98 24.66 11.51
N PRO A 133 -4.17 25.98 11.70
CA PRO A 133 -5.22 26.75 11.00
C PRO A 133 -5.15 26.65 9.47
N PHE A 134 -3.95 26.57 8.90
CA PHE A 134 -3.79 26.43 7.45
C PHE A 134 -4.27 25.06 6.92
N ILE A 135 -4.21 24.00 7.74
CA ILE A 135 -4.77 22.69 7.41
C ILE A 135 -6.29 22.75 7.46
N VAL A 136 -6.86 23.37 8.50
CA VAL A 136 -8.31 23.59 8.60
C VAL A 136 -8.83 24.37 7.39
N GLN A 137 -8.10 25.40 6.95
CA GLN A 137 -8.46 26.16 5.75
C GLN A 137 -8.39 25.33 4.46
N LEU A 138 -7.45 24.38 4.38
CA LEU A 138 -7.27 23.53 3.21
C LEU A 138 -8.34 22.44 3.13
N THR A 139 -8.61 21.76 4.23
CA THR A 139 -9.44 20.53 4.26
C THR A 139 -10.85 20.75 4.78
N GLY A 140 -11.08 21.89 5.46
CA GLY A 140 -12.33 22.17 6.17
C GLY A 140 -12.52 21.33 7.45
N ILE A 141 -11.58 20.46 7.82
CA ILE A 141 -11.68 19.61 9.00
C ILE A 141 -11.32 20.41 10.24
N THR A 142 -12.29 20.63 11.12
CA THR A 142 -12.10 21.40 12.35
C THR A 142 -11.83 20.50 13.56
N GLU A 143 -11.22 21.09 14.60
CA GLU A 143 -11.05 20.45 15.92
C GLU A 143 -12.37 19.90 16.48
N ALA A 144 -13.47 20.62 16.27
CA ALA A 144 -14.78 20.21 16.77
C ALA A 144 -15.27 18.92 16.10
N MET A 145 -15.02 18.76 14.79
CA MET A 145 -15.38 17.57 14.03
C MET A 145 -14.60 16.34 14.51
N VAL A 146 -13.28 16.48 14.69
CA VAL A 146 -12.43 15.34 15.05
C VAL A 146 -12.47 15.00 16.53
N ARG A 147 -12.88 15.93 17.41
CA ARG A 147 -12.93 15.68 18.86
C ARG A 147 -13.83 14.50 19.25
N GLN A 148 -14.95 14.33 18.52
CA GLN A 148 -15.91 13.25 18.75
C GLN A 148 -15.71 12.06 17.79
N ALA A 149 -14.78 12.18 16.84
CA ALA A 149 -14.43 11.10 15.93
C ALA A 149 -13.71 9.97 16.66
N PRO A 150 -13.76 8.72 16.15
CA PRO A 150 -13.00 7.63 16.72
C PRO A 150 -11.49 7.87 16.63
N LEU A 151 -10.75 7.30 17.56
CA LEU A 151 -9.30 7.21 17.51
C LEU A 151 -8.88 6.20 16.44
N PHE A 152 -7.68 6.37 15.89
CA PHE A 152 -7.19 5.42 14.87
C PHE A 152 -7.19 3.97 15.36
N ARG A 153 -6.84 3.73 16.63
CA ARG A 153 -6.85 2.38 17.25
C ARG A 153 -8.23 1.71 17.22
N GLU A 154 -9.30 2.49 17.19
CA GLU A 154 -10.69 1.99 17.17
C GLU A 154 -11.12 1.59 15.76
N VAL A 155 -10.52 2.19 14.73
CA VAL A 155 -10.81 1.89 13.31
C VAL A 155 -9.75 1.03 12.62
N ALA A 156 -8.61 0.77 13.26
CA ALA A 156 -7.47 0.08 12.66
C ALA A 156 -7.83 -1.34 12.17
N ALA A 157 -8.61 -2.09 12.95
CA ALA A 157 -9.06 -3.43 12.57
C ALA A 157 -10.01 -3.40 11.36
N ASP A 158 -10.92 -2.42 11.31
CA ASP A 158 -11.84 -2.25 10.19
C ASP A 158 -11.11 -1.81 8.92
N TRP A 159 -10.12 -0.92 9.05
CA TRP A 159 -9.22 -0.56 7.96
C TRP A 159 -8.49 -1.78 7.40
N LEU A 160 -7.88 -2.60 8.27
CA LEU A 160 -7.14 -3.79 7.83
C LEU A 160 -8.06 -4.81 7.15
N ARG A 161 -9.31 -4.99 7.63
CA ARG A 161 -10.33 -5.81 6.95
C ARG A 161 -10.76 -5.23 5.61
N PHE A 162 -10.92 -3.92 5.52
CA PHE A 162 -11.34 -3.26 4.28
C PHE A 162 -10.25 -3.34 3.21
N ALA A 163 -9.00 -3.08 3.59
CA ALA A 163 -7.83 -3.22 2.73
C ALA A 163 -7.60 -4.70 2.34
N ASP A 164 -7.66 -5.61 3.31
CA ASP A 164 -7.32 -7.04 3.16
C ASP A 164 -6.09 -7.22 2.26
N THR A 165 -6.09 -8.16 1.32
CA THR A 165 -4.97 -8.44 0.40
C THR A 165 -5.03 -7.61 -0.88
N ALA A 166 -5.87 -6.58 -0.94
CA ALA A 166 -6.02 -5.74 -2.12
C ALA A 166 -4.76 -4.91 -2.41
N VAL A 167 -4.60 -4.51 -3.67
CA VAL A 167 -3.55 -3.56 -4.05
C VAL A 167 -3.98 -2.15 -3.62
N LEU A 168 -3.16 -1.49 -2.81
CA LEU A 168 -3.41 -0.11 -2.40
C LEU A 168 -3.08 0.85 -3.53
N VAL A 169 -4.00 1.75 -3.82
CA VAL A 169 -3.88 2.76 -4.89
C VAL A 169 -4.07 4.13 -4.28
N ALA A 170 -3.22 5.10 -4.64
CA ALA A 170 -3.36 6.47 -4.14
C ALA A 170 -2.71 7.49 -5.07
N HIS A 171 -3.19 8.72 -5.01
CA HIS A 171 -2.69 9.84 -5.80
C HIS A 171 -1.45 10.46 -5.14
N ASN A 172 -0.33 9.73 -5.24
CA ASN A 172 0.91 9.86 -4.45
C ASN A 172 1.01 8.83 -3.31
N ALA A 173 0.77 7.55 -3.63
CA ALA A 173 0.72 6.45 -2.66
C ALA A 173 1.80 6.39 -1.56
N PRO A 174 3.08 6.73 -1.81
CA PRO A 174 4.07 6.77 -0.73
C PRO A 174 3.70 7.70 0.43
N PHE A 175 2.91 8.75 0.19
CA PHE A 175 2.42 9.65 1.22
C PHE A 175 1.35 8.97 2.09
N ASP A 176 0.23 8.58 1.49
CA ASP A 176 -0.94 8.05 2.20
C ASP A 176 -0.59 6.76 2.96
N VAL A 177 0.09 5.83 2.28
CA VAL A 177 0.47 4.54 2.87
C VAL A 177 1.44 4.73 4.04
N ARG A 178 2.33 5.74 3.98
CA ARG A 178 3.23 6.06 5.09
C ARG A 178 2.46 6.52 6.32
N PHE A 179 1.47 7.41 6.17
CA PHE A 179 0.65 7.86 7.30
C PHE A 179 -0.12 6.71 7.94
N ILE A 180 -0.74 5.87 7.11
CA ILE A 180 -1.48 4.70 7.59
C ILE A 180 -0.55 3.72 8.33
N ASN A 181 0.64 3.43 7.79
CA ASN A 181 1.62 2.59 8.46
C ASN A 181 2.12 3.21 9.78
N CYS A 182 2.32 4.53 9.84
CA CYS A 182 2.72 5.20 11.07
C CYS A 182 1.64 5.10 12.16
N GLU A 183 0.36 5.22 11.81
CA GLU A 183 -0.73 5.01 12.77
C GLU A 183 -0.86 3.53 13.15
N LEU A 184 -0.73 2.61 12.19
CA LEU A 184 -0.74 1.17 12.47
C LEU A 184 0.40 0.75 13.40
N ALA A 185 1.60 1.27 13.23
CA ALA A 185 2.75 0.98 14.12
C ALA A 185 2.52 1.45 15.57
N ARG A 186 1.63 2.44 15.79
CA ARG A 186 1.21 2.86 17.15
C ARG A 186 0.24 1.88 17.78
N VAL A 187 -0.59 1.21 16.97
CA VAL A 187 -1.59 0.24 17.43
C VAL A 187 -0.99 -1.17 17.53
N PHE A 188 -0.12 -1.51 16.59
CA PHE A 188 0.57 -2.78 16.43
C PHE A 188 2.08 -2.53 16.32
N PRO A 189 2.78 -2.32 17.46
CA PRO A 189 4.22 -2.09 17.45
C PRO A 189 4.98 -3.19 16.74
N GLY A 190 5.98 -2.82 15.94
CA GLY A 190 6.80 -3.76 15.17
C GLY A 190 6.09 -4.36 13.95
N ARG A 191 4.99 -3.74 13.46
CA ARG A 191 4.22 -4.23 12.33
C ARG A 191 3.89 -3.13 11.32
N ARG A 192 3.71 -3.55 10.07
CA ARG A 192 3.33 -2.67 8.95
C ARG A 192 2.49 -3.39 7.90
N MET A 193 1.85 -2.64 7.02
CA MET A 193 1.13 -3.23 5.89
C MET A 193 2.06 -3.90 4.89
N SER A 194 1.64 -5.03 4.35
CA SER A 194 2.31 -5.77 3.27
C SER A 194 1.67 -5.56 1.89
N ASN A 195 0.58 -4.80 1.81
CA ASN A 195 -0.17 -4.61 0.57
C ASN A 195 0.73 -4.10 -0.57
N PRO A 196 0.64 -4.69 -1.79
CA PRO A 196 1.24 -4.09 -2.97
C PRO A 196 0.65 -2.70 -3.20
N GLN A 197 1.47 -1.77 -3.70
CA GLN A 197 1.06 -0.38 -3.92
C GLN A 197 1.10 0.01 -5.40
N LEU A 198 0.24 0.92 -5.81
CA LEU A 198 0.28 1.63 -7.09
C LEU A 198 0.05 3.13 -6.88
N CYS A 199 0.86 3.95 -7.53
CA CYS A 199 0.73 5.40 -7.50
C CYS A 199 0.14 5.90 -8.82
N THR A 200 -1.03 6.55 -8.77
CA THR A 200 -1.69 7.06 -9.99
C THR A 200 -0.90 8.19 -10.65
N VAL A 201 -0.08 8.94 -9.91
CA VAL A 201 0.84 9.94 -10.47
C VAL A 201 1.92 9.25 -11.32
N ALA A 202 2.53 8.19 -10.78
CA ALA A 202 3.55 7.43 -11.51
C ALA A 202 2.96 6.72 -12.73
N LEU A 203 1.75 6.16 -12.59
CA LEU A 203 1.05 5.47 -13.64
C LEU A 203 0.60 6.44 -14.75
N SER A 204 0.00 7.57 -14.39
CA SER A 204 -0.45 8.58 -15.36
C SER A 204 0.68 9.17 -16.19
N ARG A 205 1.87 9.40 -15.61
CA ARG A 205 3.06 9.82 -16.37
C ARG A 205 3.44 8.88 -17.51
N ARG A 206 3.00 7.62 -17.43
CA ARG A 206 3.32 6.58 -18.41
C ARG A 206 2.17 6.33 -19.38
N ILE A 207 0.93 6.56 -18.97
CA ILE A 207 -0.29 6.32 -19.77
C ILE A 207 -0.81 7.60 -20.47
N VAL A 208 -0.52 8.78 -19.93
CA VAL A 208 -0.94 10.09 -20.48
C VAL A 208 0.18 11.13 -20.33
N PRO A 209 1.38 10.86 -20.88
CA PRO A 209 2.57 11.70 -20.67
C PRO A 209 2.45 13.14 -21.17
N GLU A 210 1.47 13.43 -22.03
CA GLU A 210 1.23 14.73 -22.66
C GLU A 210 0.57 15.78 -21.75
N LEU A 211 0.09 15.38 -20.57
CA LEU A 211 -0.55 16.30 -19.64
C LEU A 211 0.43 17.32 -19.06
N VAL A 212 -0.04 18.56 -18.92
CA VAL A 212 0.75 19.68 -18.37
C VAL A 212 1.27 19.40 -16.96
N ASN A 213 0.51 18.62 -16.18
CA ASN A 213 0.89 18.08 -14.91
C ASN A 213 0.00 16.86 -14.59
N HIS A 214 0.35 16.13 -13.53
CA HIS A 214 -0.35 14.91 -13.12
C HIS A 214 -1.05 15.05 -11.77
N ARG A 215 -1.51 16.26 -11.43
CA ARG A 215 -2.34 16.50 -10.23
C ARG A 215 -3.73 15.89 -10.45
N LEU A 216 -4.42 15.55 -9.36
CA LEU A 216 -5.71 14.88 -9.41
C LEU A 216 -6.74 15.62 -10.27
N HIS A 217 -6.89 16.93 -10.08
CA HIS A 217 -7.82 17.74 -10.89
C HIS A 217 -7.50 17.70 -12.39
N THR A 218 -6.22 17.77 -12.79
CA THR A 218 -5.83 17.70 -14.20
C THR A 218 -6.17 16.34 -14.82
N LEU A 219 -5.99 15.25 -14.06
CA LEU A 219 -6.40 13.91 -14.51
C LEU A 219 -7.92 13.77 -14.56
N ALA A 220 -8.63 14.30 -13.55
CA ALA A 220 -10.08 14.27 -13.50
C ALA A 220 -10.67 15.02 -14.70
N ASP A 221 -10.18 16.22 -14.99
CA ASP A 221 -10.58 17.01 -16.17
C ASP A 221 -10.34 16.24 -17.47
N HIS A 222 -9.14 15.68 -17.64
CA HIS A 222 -8.78 14.88 -18.82
C HIS A 222 -9.74 13.69 -19.02
N PHE A 223 -10.11 13.01 -17.94
CA PHE A 223 -11.03 11.87 -18.00
C PHE A 223 -12.51 12.24 -17.88
N SER A 224 -12.84 13.54 -17.85
CA SER A 224 -14.21 14.05 -17.65
C SER A 224 -14.87 13.51 -16.38
N ILE A 225 -14.14 13.52 -15.28
CA ILE A 225 -14.57 13.09 -13.94
C ILE A 225 -14.80 14.32 -13.06
N LEU A 226 -15.93 14.35 -12.37
CA LEU A 226 -16.26 15.42 -11.44
C LEU A 226 -15.63 15.11 -10.07
N ILE A 227 -14.93 16.10 -9.50
CA ILE A 227 -14.43 16.01 -8.12
C ILE A 227 -15.48 16.64 -7.20
N HIS A 228 -16.05 15.82 -6.32
CA HIS A 228 -16.92 16.27 -5.24
C HIS A 228 -16.10 16.51 -3.98
N ASP A 229 -16.44 17.54 -3.19
CA ASP A 229 -15.82 17.82 -1.88
C ASP A 229 -14.28 17.78 -1.90
N ARG A 230 -13.67 18.55 -2.81
CA ARG A 230 -12.22 18.63 -2.96
C ARG A 230 -11.54 18.93 -1.62
N HIS A 231 -10.41 18.27 -1.33
CA HIS A 231 -9.70 18.34 -0.05
C HIS A 231 -10.46 17.69 1.13
N ARG A 232 -11.35 16.76 0.80
CA ARG A 232 -11.89 15.77 1.73
C ARG A 232 -11.42 14.42 1.25
N ALA A 233 -10.99 13.57 2.18
CA ALA A 233 -10.37 12.30 1.83
C ALA A 233 -11.31 11.42 0.98
N ALA A 234 -12.61 11.39 1.31
CA ALA A 234 -13.58 10.62 0.53
C ALA A 234 -13.78 11.18 -0.89
N GLY A 235 -13.85 12.50 -1.04
CA GLY A 235 -14.00 13.16 -2.33
C GLY A 235 -12.81 12.87 -3.25
N ASP A 236 -11.60 13.05 -2.72
CA ASP A 236 -10.36 12.86 -3.47
C ASP A 236 -10.06 11.37 -3.74
N ALA A 237 -10.36 10.47 -2.80
CA ALA A 237 -10.26 9.02 -3.02
C ALA A 237 -11.26 8.53 -4.08
N ARG A 238 -12.49 9.06 -4.10
CA ARG A 238 -13.50 8.70 -5.11
C ARG A 238 -13.07 9.13 -6.50
N ALA A 239 -12.65 10.39 -6.64
CA ALA A 239 -12.13 10.91 -7.91
C ALA A 239 -10.92 10.10 -8.37
N THR A 240 -10.01 9.76 -7.46
CA THR A 240 -8.85 8.91 -7.74
C THR A 240 -9.28 7.51 -8.21
N ALA A 241 -10.32 6.93 -7.61
CA ALA A 241 -10.85 5.63 -7.99
C ALA A 241 -11.43 5.62 -9.40
N GLU A 242 -12.22 6.65 -9.74
CA GLU A 242 -12.77 6.80 -11.09
C GLU A 242 -11.66 7.02 -12.13
N VAL A 243 -10.68 7.87 -11.82
CA VAL A 243 -9.49 8.11 -12.67
C VAL A 243 -8.72 6.80 -12.88
N PHE A 244 -8.51 6.04 -11.81
CA PHE A 244 -7.80 4.78 -11.87
C PHE A 244 -8.54 3.73 -12.71
N ILE A 245 -9.88 3.64 -12.62
CA ILE A 245 -10.69 2.77 -13.49
C ILE A 245 -10.50 3.14 -14.97
N ARG A 246 -10.39 4.43 -15.31
CA ARG A 246 -10.09 4.86 -16.69
C ARG A 246 -8.69 4.44 -17.11
N MET A 247 -7.69 4.57 -16.25
CA MET A 247 -6.33 4.09 -16.51
C MET A 247 -6.27 2.58 -16.72
N LEU A 248 -6.99 1.79 -15.91
CA LEU A 248 -7.09 0.34 -16.10
C LEU A 248 -7.65 -0.01 -17.48
N ARG A 249 -8.66 0.72 -17.98
CA ARG A 249 -9.18 0.52 -19.33
C ARG A 249 -8.14 0.86 -20.41
N LEU A 250 -7.38 1.93 -20.25
CA LEU A 250 -6.30 2.29 -21.19
C LEU A 250 -5.18 1.25 -21.20
N LEU A 251 -4.76 0.75 -20.04
CA LEU A 251 -3.78 -0.33 -19.93
C LEU A 251 -4.24 -1.58 -20.69
N ARG A 252 -5.51 -1.95 -20.54
CA ARG A 252 -6.11 -3.09 -21.26
C ARG A 252 -6.09 -2.90 -22.77
N GLN A 253 -6.37 -1.69 -23.26
CA GLN A 253 -6.30 -1.37 -24.70
C GLN A 253 -4.88 -1.54 -25.26
N HIS A 254 -3.85 -1.36 -24.43
CA HIS A 254 -2.45 -1.57 -24.79
C HIS A 254 -1.94 -2.99 -24.48
N GLY A 255 -2.84 -3.93 -24.20
CA GLY A 255 -2.50 -5.34 -23.97
C GLY A 255 -1.90 -5.63 -22.58
N VAL A 256 -1.85 -4.66 -21.68
CA VAL A 256 -1.38 -4.86 -20.31
C VAL A 256 -2.46 -5.59 -19.51
N ARG A 257 -2.13 -6.79 -19.03
CA ARG A 257 -3.10 -7.65 -18.31
C ARG A 257 -2.71 -8.01 -16.90
N ARG A 258 -1.43 -7.90 -16.52
CA ARG A 258 -0.94 -8.24 -15.17
C ARG A 258 -0.53 -7.00 -14.38
N LEU A 259 -0.54 -7.11 -13.06
CA LEU A 259 -0.08 -6.05 -12.15
C LEU A 259 1.39 -5.68 -12.40
N SER A 260 2.25 -6.69 -12.56
CA SER A 260 3.67 -6.51 -12.88
C SER A 260 3.89 -5.74 -14.19
N ASP A 261 3.11 -6.06 -15.23
CA ASP A 261 3.15 -5.37 -16.51
C ASP A 261 2.71 -3.91 -16.35
N ALA A 262 1.64 -3.64 -15.61
CA ALA A 262 1.15 -2.28 -15.35
C ALA A 262 2.20 -1.41 -14.64
N ARG A 263 2.99 -2.00 -13.74
CA ARG A 263 4.10 -1.32 -13.04
C ARG A 263 5.29 -1.00 -13.93
N ARG A 264 5.44 -1.67 -15.07
CA ARG A 264 6.56 -1.47 -16.01
C ARG A 264 6.13 -0.76 -17.30
N PHE A 265 4.82 -0.75 -17.58
CA PHE A 265 4.25 -0.21 -18.80
C PHE A 265 4.65 1.26 -18.99
N THR A 266 5.07 1.58 -20.21
CA THR A 266 5.35 2.94 -20.66
C THR A 266 4.81 3.08 -22.08
N LEU A 267 4.00 4.11 -22.34
CA LEU A 267 3.61 4.41 -23.72
C LEU A 267 4.84 4.79 -24.53
N LYS A 268 4.98 4.16 -25.70
CA LYS A 268 5.95 4.59 -26.71
C LYS A 268 5.52 5.96 -27.22
N ASN A 269 6.35 6.97 -27.02
CA ASN A 269 6.09 8.32 -27.50
C ASN A 269 6.56 8.44 -28.96
N PRO A 270 5.67 8.62 -29.96
CA PRO A 270 6.06 8.70 -31.37
C PRO A 270 7.05 9.85 -31.64
N GLN A 271 6.99 10.93 -30.85
CA GLN A 271 7.85 12.10 -31.01
C GLN A 271 9.30 11.85 -30.57
N ARG A 272 9.54 10.89 -29.66
CA ARG A 272 10.90 10.50 -29.22
C ARG A 272 11.57 9.55 -30.21
N GLU A 273 10.81 8.64 -30.83
CA GLU A 273 11.34 7.76 -31.88
C GLU A 273 11.73 8.56 -33.13
N ALA A 274 10.98 9.61 -33.47
CA ALA A 274 11.31 10.50 -34.59
C ALA A 274 12.59 11.35 -34.36
N SER A 275 12.97 11.64 -33.10
CA SER A 275 14.24 12.33 -32.80
C SER A 275 15.43 11.38 -32.75
N LEU A 276 15.22 10.13 -32.31
CA LEU A 276 16.24 9.07 -32.25
C LEU A 276 16.51 8.42 -33.61
N ALA A 277 15.55 8.45 -34.53
CA ALA A 277 15.72 7.96 -35.90
C ALA A 277 16.32 9.02 -36.86
N ARG A 278 16.57 10.25 -36.36
CA ARG A 278 17.19 11.36 -37.12
C ARG A 278 18.57 11.75 -36.58
N SER A 279 19.09 11.00 -35.60
CA SER A 279 20.43 11.09 -35.02
C SER A 279 21.23 9.85 -35.38
#